data_AF-E0I9X8-F1
#
_entry.id   AF-E0I9X8-F1
#
_cell.length_a   1.000
_cell.length_b   1.000
_cell.length_c   1.000
_cell.angle_alpha   90.00
_cell.angle_beta   90.00
_cell.angle_gamma   90.00
#
_symmetry.space_group_name_H-M   'P 1'
#
loop_
_entity.id
_entity.type
_entity.pdbx_description
1 polymer ?
#
loop_
_entity_poly.entity_id
_entity_poly.type
_entity_poly.pdbx_seq_one_letter_code
_entity_poly.pdbx_strand_id
1 'polypeptide(L)'
;MSEYGKTGGRTGIGATEAHARLIIESYRRLLGQDLIDTTLADAQSEAAGYEEALFNAPIVVLSHGTEEDPILNYGNAAALALWNGTGLRSPRRRPG
;
A
#
# COMPACT_ATOMS: atom_id res chain seq x y z
N MET A 1 -20.89 11.96 -28.05
CA MET A 1 -20.26 12.90 -27.10
C MET A 1 -20.04 12.13 -25.82
N SER A 2 -18.77 12.00 -25.45
CA SER A 2 -18.22 11.16 -24.39
C SER A 2 -18.20 11.92 -23.07
N GLU A 3 -18.69 11.31 -21.98
CA GLU A 3 -18.24 11.63 -20.63
C GLU A 3 -17.78 10.34 -19.96
N TYR A 4 -16.51 10.03 -20.21
CA TYR A 4 -15.69 9.15 -19.38
C TYR A 4 -15.27 9.96 -18.15
N GLY A 5 -15.55 9.43 -16.96
CA GLY A 5 -15.12 10.05 -15.71
C GLY A 5 -15.61 9.31 -14.47
N LYS A 6 -15.67 7.98 -14.51
CA LYS A 6 -15.93 7.17 -13.31
C LYS A 6 -14.62 7.03 -12.55
N THR A 7 -14.23 8.07 -11.81
CA THR A 7 -13.22 7.97 -10.76
C THR A 7 -13.82 7.18 -9.60
N GLY A 8 -13.78 5.86 -9.72
CA GLY A 8 -14.00 4.96 -8.60
C GLY A 8 -12.85 5.13 -7.61
N GLY A 9 -12.92 6.18 -6.78
CA GLY A 9 -12.04 6.32 -5.64
C GLY A 9 -12.16 5.06 -4.79
N ARG A 10 -11.05 4.34 -4.61
CA ARG A 10 -10.97 3.13 -3.80
C ARG A 10 -10.98 3.53 -2.31
N THR A 11 -12.05 4.17 -1.86
CA THR A 11 -12.19 4.73 -0.52
C THR A 11 -12.53 3.64 0.51
N GLY A 12 -11.59 2.72 0.73
CA GLY A 12 -11.50 2.04 2.02
C GLY A 12 -11.10 3.05 3.10
N ILE A 13 -11.57 2.87 4.33
CA ILE A 13 -11.44 3.83 5.45
C ILE A 13 -9.96 4.15 5.81
N GLY A 14 -8.99 3.38 5.28
CA GLY A 14 -7.54 3.65 5.40
C GLY A 14 -6.79 3.92 4.09
N ALA A 15 -7.44 4.02 2.93
CA ALA A 15 -6.80 4.20 1.63
C ALA A 15 -6.89 5.66 1.19
N THR A 16 -6.34 6.59 1.99
CA THR A 16 -6.19 7.99 1.57
C THR A 16 -4.73 8.27 1.25
N GLU A 17 -4.50 9.19 0.34
CA GLU A 17 -3.16 9.69 0.00
C GLU A 17 -2.38 10.16 1.24
N ALA A 18 -3.06 10.86 2.16
CA ALA A 18 -2.47 11.32 3.41
C ALA A 18 -2.06 10.16 4.33
N HIS A 19 -2.86 9.11 4.42
CA HIS A 19 -2.54 7.95 5.25
C HIS A 19 -1.39 7.12 4.65
N ALA A 20 -1.41 6.90 3.34
CA ALA A 20 -0.31 6.23 2.65
C ALA A 20 1.02 6.97 2.85
N ARG A 21 1.00 8.30 2.72
CA ARG A 21 2.15 9.15 3.01
C ARG A 21 2.64 9.01 4.47
N LEU A 22 1.72 9.02 5.44
CA LEU A 22 2.07 8.83 6.86
C LEU A 22 2.76 7.48 7.12
N ILE A 23 2.28 6.39 6.50
CA ILE A 23 2.88 5.06 6.62
C ILE A 23 4.32 5.07 6.06
N ILE A 24 4.49 5.60 4.85
CA ILE A 24 5.79 5.68 4.17
C ILE A 24 6.79 6.52 4.97
N GLU A 25 6.37 7.71 5.42
CA GLU A 25 7.20 8.60 6.22
C GLU A 25 7.57 8.01 7.58
N SER A 26 6.62 7.31 8.23
CA SER A 26 6.86 6.63 9.51
C SER A 26 7.89 5.51 9.38
N TYR A 27 7.75 4.68 8.33
CA TYR A 27 8.72 3.63 8.04
C TYR A 27 10.13 4.20 7.82
N ARG A 28 10.25 5.25 7.00
CA ARG A 28 11.53 5.93 6.75
C ARG A 28 12.13 6.54 8.01
N ARG A 29 11.32 7.17 8.85
CA ARG A 29 11.78 7.76 10.11
C ARG A 29 12.28 6.71 11.10
N LEU A 30 11.61 5.57 11.18
CA LEU A 30 11.91 4.53 12.17
C LEU A 30 13.07 3.62 11.73
N LEU A 31 13.19 3.34 10.44
CA LEU A 31 14.15 2.36 9.91
C LEU A 31 15.26 2.99 9.05
N GLY A 32 15.14 4.27 8.69
CA GLY A 32 16.13 4.98 7.87
C GLY A 32 16.18 4.52 6.41
N GLN A 33 15.16 3.81 5.94
CA GLN A 33 15.06 3.23 4.60
C GLN A 33 13.71 3.54 3.98
N ASP A 34 13.63 3.67 2.66
CA ASP A 34 12.36 3.87 1.97
C ASP A 34 11.56 2.57 1.91
N LEU A 35 10.26 2.65 2.21
CA LEU A 35 9.34 1.50 2.17
C LEU A 35 9.06 1.04 0.74
N ILE A 36 8.90 2.01 -0.16
CA ILE A 36 8.68 1.85 -1.59
C ILE A 36 9.47 2.93 -2.33
N ASP A 37 9.76 2.69 -3.61
CA ASP A 37 10.34 3.72 -4.46
C ASP A 37 9.28 4.79 -4.78
N THR A 38 9.39 5.95 -4.13
CA THR A 38 8.47 7.07 -4.31
C THR A 38 8.91 8.06 -5.38
N THR A 39 10.02 7.80 -6.09
CA THR A 39 10.53 8.74 -7.11
C THR A 39 9.52 9.00 -8.23
N LEU A 40 8.63 8.04 -8.50
CA LEU A 40 7.52 8.16 -9.45
C LEU A 40 6.30 8.90 -8.89
N ALA A 41 6.08 8.89 -7.57
CA ALA A 41 4.98 9.60 -6.90
C ALA A 41 5.28 11.10 -6.70
N ASP A 42 6.57 11.46 -6.58
CA ASP A 42 7.02 12.86 -6.50
C ASP A 42 7.00 13.59 -7.86
N ALA A 43 7.04 12.82 -8.96
CA ALA A 43 6.77 13.36 -10.28
C ALA A 43 5.28 13.71 -10.36
N GLN A 44 4.96 14.96 -10.72
CA GLN A 44 3.61 15.53 -10.87
C GLN A 44 2.76 14.87 -11.98
N SER A 45 2.87 13.56 -12.14
CA SER A 45 2.00 12.77 -12.99
C SER A 45 0.74 12.47 -12.20
N GLU A 46 -0.41 12.91 -12.71
CA GLU A 46 -1.75 12.60 -12.19
C GLU A 46 -2.10 11.09 -12.15
N ALA A 47 -1.13 10.21 -12.39
CA ALA A 47 -1.33 8.81 -12.73
C ALA A 47 -0.98 7.80 -11.62
N ALA A 48 -0.32 8.20 -10.52
CA ALA A 48 -0.11 7.30 -9.36
C ALA A 48 0.31 8.06 -8.09
N GLY A 49 -0.64 8.34 -7.20
CA GLY A 49 -0.34 8.87 -5.86
C GLY A 49 0.37 7.84 -4.96
N TYR A 50 0.85 8.28 -3.79
CA TYR A 50 1.41 7.42 -2.75
C TYR A 50 0.44 6.29 -2.36
N GLU A 51 -0.88 6.53 -2.40
CA GLU A 51 -1.90 5.50 -2.15
C GLU A 51 -1.77 4.33 -3.13
N GLU A 52 -1.70 4.61 -4.43
CA GLU A 52 -1.65 3.58 -5.46
C GLU A 52 -0.31 2.85 -5.45
N ALA A 53 0.79 3.59 -5.26
CA ALA A 53 2.13 3.01 -5.15
C ALA A 53 2.23 2.05 -3.94
N LEU A 54 1.72 2.47 -2.78
CA LEU A 54 1.74 1.65 -1.56
C LEU A 54 0.79 0.45 -1.67
N PHE A 55 -0.40 0.64 -2.25
CA PHE A 55 -1.39 -0.43 -2.39
C PHE A 55 -0.88 -1.57 -3.29
N ASN A 56 -0.15 -1.24 -4.37
CA ASN A 56 0.39 -2.20 -5.32
C ASN A 56 1.80 -2.71 -4.98
N ALA A 57 2.38 -2.27 -3.85
CA ALA A 57 3.73 -2.68 -3.47
C ALA A 57 3.86 -4.21 -3.33
N PRO A 58 4.95 -4.83 -3.81
CA PRO A 58 5.13 -6.29 -3.80
C PRO A 58 5.55 -6.85 -2.43
N ILE A 59 5.24 -6.13 -1.35
CA ILE A 59 5.50 -6.48 0.03
C ILE A 59 4.19 -6.39 0.81
N VAL A 60 4.07 -7.09 1.93
CA VAL A 60 2.88 -7.01 2.78
C VAL A 60 2.97 -5.77 3.65
N VAL A 61 1.97 -4.89 3.56
CA VAL A 61 1.87 -3.68 4.40
C VAL A 61 0.55 -3.71 5.16
N LEU A 62 0.63 -3.50 6.46
CA LEU A 62 -0.49 -3.39 7.39
C LEU A 62 -0.24 -2.19 8.31
N SER A 63 -1.31 -1.50 8.74
CA SER A 63 -1.23 -0.52 9.83
C SER A 63 -2.42 -0.62 10.78
N HIS A 64 -2.25 -0.04 11.96
CA HIS A 64 -3.26 0.11 13.01
C HIS A 64 -3.04 1.44 13.75
N GLY A 65 -3.96 1.82 14.63
CA GLY A 65 -3.79 2.99 15.49
C GLY A 65 -2.92 2.68 16.72
N THR A 66 -3.11 3.42 17.80
CA THR A 66 -2.31 3.25 19.05
C THR A 66 -3.10 2.62 20.19
N GLU A 67 -4.28 2.08 19.88
CA GLU A 67 -5.18 1.45 20.82
C GLU A 67 -4.56 0.18 21.43
N GLU A 68 -4.96 -0.16 22.66
CA GLU A 68 -4.46 -1.34 23.38
C GLU A 68 -4.83 -2.66 22.69
N ASP A 69 -6.00 -2.70 22.04
CA ASP A 69 -6.43 -3.79 21.16
C ASP A 69 -6.42 -3.28 19.70
N PRO A 70 -5.35 -3.54 18.93
CA PRO A 70 -5.13 -2.90 17.65
C PRO A 70 -6.08 -3.45 16.57
N ILE A 71 -6.89 -2.56 16.01
CA ILE A 71 -7.72 -2.86 14.84
C ILE A 71 -6.94 -2.45 13.58
N LEU A 72 -6.76 -3.40 12.66
CA LEU A 72 -6.14 -3.12 11.37
C LEU A 72 -6.97 -2.08 10.60
N ASN A 73 -6.33 -0.96 10.26
CA ASN A 73 -6.96 0.15 9.56
C ASN A 73 -6.49 0.28 8.10
N TYR A 74 -5.47 -0.48 7.70
CA TYR A 74 -4.98 -0.55 6.33
C TYR A 74 -4.41 -1.93 6.02
N GLY A 75 -4.59 -2.38 4.78
CA GLY A 75 -3.88 -3.51 4.20
C GLY A 75 -3.76 -3.34 2.69
N ASN A 76 -2.55 -3.53 2.16
CA ASN A 76 -2.31 -3.42 0.72
C ASN A 76 -2.76 -4.69 -0.04
N ALA A 77 -2.64 -4.68 -1.38
CA ALA A 77 -3.11 -5.79 -2.22
C ALA A 77 -2.48 -7.13 -1.81
N ALA A 78 -1.18 -7.14 -1.49
CA ALA A 78 -0.48 -8.33 -1.02
C ALA A 78 -1.02 -8.84 0.33
N ALA A 79 -1.29 -7.95 1.28
CA ALA A 79 -1.90 -8.30 2.56
C ALA A 79 -3.30 -8.92 2.39
N LEU A 80 -4.14 -8.31 1.55
CA LEU A 80 -5.48 -8.82 1.24
C LEU A 80 -5.43 -10.19 0.55
N ALA A 81 -4.45 -10.41 -0.33
CA ALA A 81 -4.26 -11.71 -0.97
C ALA A 81 -3.90 -12.81 0.04
N LEU A 82 -3.07 -12.50 1.03
CA LEU A 82 -2.77 -13.45 2.11
C LEU A 82 -4.02 -13.75 2.96
N TRP A 83 -4.77 -12.71 3.33
CA TRP A 83 -5.99 -12.86 4.12
C TRP A 83 -7.04 -13.73 3.43
N ASN A 84 -7.21 -13.54 2.13
CA ASN A 84 -8.16 -14.31 1.32
C ASN A 84 -7.63 -15.70 0.91
N GLY A 85 -6.44 -16.10 1.36
CA GLY A 85 -5.83 -17.39 1.02
C GLY A 85 -5.34 -17.52 -0.43
N THR A 86 -5.22 -16.41 -1.16
CA THR A 86 -4.76 -16.39 -2.56
C THR A 86 -3.25 -16.12 -2.71
N GLY A 87 -2.57 -15.69 -1.64
CA GLY A 87 -1.24 -15.06 -1.70
C GLY A 87 0.02 -15.93 -1.51
N LEU A 88 -0.06 -17.26 -1.33
CA LEU A 88 1.14 -18.09 -1.10
C LEU A 88 1.28 -19.21 -2.14
N ARG A 89 1.92 -18.89 -3.28
CA ARG A 89 2.69 -19.89 -4.03
C ARG A 89 4.16 -19.68 -3.68
N SER A 90 4.71 -20.60 -2.87
CA SER A 90 6.11 -20.54 -2.43
C SER A 90 7.09 -20.43 -3.62
N PRO A 91 8.12 -19.58 -3.57
CA PRO A 91 9.26 -19.69 -4.47
C PRO A 91 10.00 -20.97 -4.08
N ARG A 92 9.97 -22.00 -4.93
CA ARG A 92 10.85 -23.17 -4.76
C ARG A 92 12.29 -22.66 -4.70
N ARG A 93 12.96 -22.80 -3.55
CA ARG A 93 14.42 -22.69 -3.50
C ARG A 93 15.00 -23.68 -4.51
N ARG A 94 15.84 -23.20 -5.43
CA ARG A 94 16.61 -24.09 -6.31
C ARG A 94 17.50 -24.98 -5.42
N PRO A 95 17.53 -26.31 -5.61
CA PRO A 95 18.57 -27.12 -4.99
C PRO A 95 19.91 -26.73 -5.63
N GLY A 96 20.90 -26.47 -4.78
CA GLY A 96 22.30 -26.32 -5.17
C GLY A 96 22.94 -27.66 -5.49
#